data_AF-A0A0F4LC00-F1
#
_entry.id   AF-A0A0F4LC00-F1
#
_cell.length_a   1.000
_cell.length_b   1.000
_cell.length_c   1.000
_cell.angle_alpha   90.00
_cell.angle_beta   90.00
_cell.angle_gamma   90.00
#
_symmetry.space_group_name_H-M   'P 1'
#
loop_
_entity.id
_entity.type
_entity.pdbx_description
1 polymer ?
#
loop_
_entity_poly.entity_id
_entity_poly.type
_entity_poly.pdbx_seq_one_letter_code
_entity_poly.pdbx_strand_id
1 'polypeptide(L)'
;MTRKVKFGIFACIVAVCLFLFYYWASNDYVPDVAQYQVNQIIRKHDTREINQVATNRKTAKFLHSLKTSDRCQKISKFQGGTEECGYYVASIKNKPVGIYMQKKIQFFLELKNKKYCMF
;
A
#
# COMPACT_ATOMS: atom_id res chain seq x y z
N MET A 1 -7.19 -16.22 -40.92
CA MET A 1 -6.59 -15.12 -40.12
C MET A 1 -5.36 -14.58 -40.84
N THR A 2 -5.45 -13.37 -41.40
CA THR A 2 -4.42 -12.79 -42.30
C THR A 2 -3.18 -12.31 -41.53
N ARG A 3 -2.00 -12.33 -42.19
CA ARG A 3 -0.69 -12.00 -41.60
C ARG A 3 -0.66 -10.64 -40.89
N LYS A 4 -1.43 -9.66 -41.41
CA LYS A 4 -1.61 -8.31 -40.85
C LYS A 4 -2.34 -8.31 -39.50
N VAL A 5 -3.32 -9.20 -39.31
CA VAL A 5 -4.07 -9.33 -38.05
C VAL A 5 -3.20 -9.92 -36.94
N LYS A 6 -2.33 -10.88 -37.28
CA LYS A 6 -1.36 -11.46 -36.33
C LYS A 6 -0.33 -10.42 -35.85
N PHE A 7 0.15 -9.56 -36.75
CA PHE A 7 1.02 -8.44 -36.41
C PHE A 7 0.34 -7.39 -35.53
N GLY A 8 -0.93 -7.05 -35.84
CA GLY A 8 -1.71 -6.14 -35.00
C GLY A 8 -1.92 -6.66 -33.57
N ILE A 9 -2.27 -7.94 -33.43
CA ILE A 9 -2.41 -8.58 -32.11
C ILE A 9 -1.09 -8.59 -31.35
N PHE A 10 0.01 -8.94 -32.03
CA PHE A 10 1.34 -8.93 -31.42
C PHE A 10 1.74 -7.53 -30.92
N ALA A 11 1.51 -6.49 -31.73
CA ALA A 11 1.78 -5.11 -31.32
C ALA A 11 0.93 -4.67 -30.11
N CYS A 12 -0.35 -5.06 -30.06
CA CYS A 12 -1.21 -4.80 -28.90
C CYS A 12 -0.70 -5.50 -27.63
N ILE A 13 -0.25 -6.76 -27.74
CA ILE A 13 0.31 -7.50 -26.60
C ILE A 13 1.57 -6.79 -26.08
N VAL A 14 2.48 -6.40 -26.97
CA VAL A 14 3.71 -5.68 -26.60
C VAL A 14 3.39 -4.35 -25.91
N ALA A 15 2.42 -3.59 -26.43
CA ALA A 15 2.00 -2.32 -25.81
C ALA A 15 1.43 -2.52 -24.40
N VAL A 16 0.60 -3.55 -24.19
CA VAL A 16 0.07 -3.90 -22.87
C VAL A 16 1.19 -4.33 -21.92
N CYS A 17 2.14 -5.14 -22.38
CA CYS A 17 3.29 -5.55 -21.56
C CYS A 17 4.17 -4.36 -21.16
N LEU A 18 4.45 -3.43 -22.07
CA LEU A 18 5.22 -2.21 -21.77
C LEU A 18 4.48 -1.31 -20.78
N PHE A 19 3.16 -1.16 -20.92
CA PHE A 19 2.34 -0.42 -19.97
C PHE A 19 2.36 -1.03 -18.58
N LEU A 20 2.20 -2.36 -18.48
CA LEU A 20 2.29 -3.09 -17.21
C LEU A 20 3.69 -2.99 -16.59
N PHE A 21 4.74 -3.06 -17.40
CA PHE A 21 6.12 -2.90 -16.94
C PHE A 21 6.37 -1.49 -16.40
N TYR A 22 5.90 -0.47 -17.11
CA TYR A 22 6.00 0.93 -16.66
C TYR A 22 5.26 1.15 -15.34
N TYR A 23 4.03 0.63 -15.22
CA TYR A 23 3.23 0.69 -14.00
C TYR A 23 3.89 -0.01 -12.82
N TRP A 24 4.56 -1.14 -13.08
CA TRP A 24 5.31 -1.85 -12.05
C TRP A 24 6.59 -1.10 -11.64
N ALA A 25 7.30 -0.52 -12.61
CA ALA A 25 8.53 0.24 -12.39
C ALA A 25 8.28 1.56 -11.64
N SER A 26 7.15 2.22 -11.86
CA SER A 26 6.82 3.49 -11.19
C SER A 26 6.53 3.34 -9.69
N ASN A 27 6.36 2.12 -9.17
CA ASN A 27 5.92 1.84 -7.80
C ASN A 27 4.60 2.55 -7.41
N ASP A 28 3.82 3.04 -8.37
CA ASP A 28 2.54 3.72 -8.10
C ASP A 28 1.48 2.79 -7.49
N TYR A 29 1.68 1.47 -7.54
CA TYR A 29 0.82 0.49 -6.88
C TYR A 29 0.99 0.43 -5.36
N VAL A 30 2.12 0.93 -4.81
CA VAL A 30 2.44 0.77 -3.39
C VAL A 30 1.45 1.53 -2.48
N PRO A 31 1.08 2.79 -2.77
CA PRO A 31 0.04 3.51 -2.00
C PRO A 31 -1.33 2.82 -2.01
N ASP A 32 -1.73 2.21 -3.13
CA ASP A 32 -3.02 1.52 -3.23
C ASP A 32 -3.04 0.24 -2.38
N VAL A 33 -1.98 -0.56 -2.47
CA VAL A 33 -1.80 -1.75 -1.63
C VAL A 33 -1.74 -1.35 -0.14
N ALA A 34 -1.05 -0.25 0.16
CA ALA A 34 -0.98 0.30 1.51
C ALA A 34 -2.36 0.66 2.06
N GLN A 35 -3.17 1.34 1.25
CA GLN A 35 -4.51 1.80 1.61
C GLN A 35 -5.44 0.61 1.85
N TYR A 36 -5.40 -0.38 0.97
CA TYR A 36 -6.17 -1.61 1.14
C TYR A 36 -5.85 -2.30 2.47
N GLN A 37 -4.57 -2.45 2.81
CA GLN A 37 -4.16 -3.14 4.02
C GLN A 37 -4.49 -2.37 5.30
N VAL A 38 -4.32 -1.04 5.32
CA VAL A 38 -4.77 -0.21 6.45
C VAL A 38 -6.26 -0.35 6.66
N ASN A 39 -7.05 -0.31 5.57
CA ASN A 39 -8.49 -0.48 5.65
C ASN A 39 -8.89 -1.87 6.14
N GLN A 40 -8.14 -2.92 5.80
CA GLN A 40 -8.37 -4.27 6.33
C GLN A 40 -8.14 -4.32 7.84
N ILE A 41 -7.07 -3.72 8.35
CA ILE A 41 -6.79 -3.67 9.80
C ILE A 41 -7.90 -2.92 10.54
N ILE A 42 -8.35 -1.76 10.01
CA ILE A 42 -9.44 -0.98 10.62
C ILE A 42 -10.76 -1.75 10.60
N ARG A 43 -11.08 -2.44 9.48
CA ARG A 43 -12.32 -3.23 9.35
C ARG A 43 -12.32 -4.46 10.25
N LYS A 44 -11.19 -5.16 10.33
CA LYS A 44 -11.05 -6.37 11.16
C LYS A 44 -11.06 -6.02 12.64
N HIS A 45 -10.59 -4.82 13.00
CA HIS A 45 -10.56 -4.29 14.36
C HIS A 45 -9.92 -5.26 15.37
N ASP A 46 -8.95 -6.04 14.90
CA ASP A 46 -8.25 -7.05 15.67
C ASP A 46 -7.23 -6.37 16.59
N THR A 47 -7.46 -6.48 17.90
CA THR A 47 -6.67 -5.78 18.90
C THR A 47 -5.23 -6.26 18.98
N ARG A 48 -4.96 -7.53 18.64
CA ARG A 48 -3.59 -8.06 18.60
C ARG A 48 -2.84 -7.50 17.42
N GLU A 49 -3.48 -7.47 16.26
CA GLU A 49 -2.90 -6.95 15.02
C GLU A 49 -2.58 -5.45 15.17
N ILE A 50 -3.51 -4.66 15.72
CA ILE A 50 -3.31 -3.22 16.01
C ILE A 50 -2.09 -2.98 16.91
N ASN A 51 -1.91 -3.78 17.97
CA ASN A 51 -0.77 -3.62 18.88
C ASN A 51 0.56 -4.07 18.28
N GLN A 52 0.56 -5.04 17.37
CA GLN A 52 1.76 -5.47 16.65
C GLN A 52 2.23 -4.41 15.66
N VAL A 53 1.29 -3.70 15.03
CA VAL A 53 1.61 -2.72 13.99
C VAL A 53 1.82 -1.30 14.54
N ALA A 54 1.29 -0.97 15.71
CA ALA A 54 1.48 0.36 16.31
C ALA A 54 2.89 0.51 16.90
N THR A 55 3.59 1.58 16.52
CA THR A 55 4.95 1.85 17.05
C THR A 55 4.92 2.40 18.47
N ASN A 56 3.80 2.99 18.90
CA ASN A 56 3.63 3.56 20.23
C ASN A 56 2.20 3.38 20.76
N ARG A 57 2.02 3.55 22.08
CA ARG A 57 0.71 3.44 22.76
C ARG A 57 -0.32 4.47 22.27
N LYS A 58 0.14 5.66 21.84
CA LYS A 58 -0.73 6.72 21.30
C LYS A 58 -1.38 6.27 19.99
N THR A 59 -0.60 5.68 19.09
CA THR A 59 -1.07 5.14 17.80
C THR A 59 -1.96 3.92 18.02
N ALA A 60 -1.62 3.03 18.96
CA ALA A 60 -2.47 1.91 19.31
C ALA A 60 -3.84 2.37 19.81
N LYS A 61 -3.88 3.31 20.78
CA LYS A 61 -5.14 3.91 21.27
C LYS A 61 -5.93 4.58 20.15
N PHE A 62 -5.27 5.30 19.25
CA PHE A 62 -5.93 5.92 18.11
C PHE A 62 -6.56 4.86 17.19
N LEU A 63 -5.81 3.83 16.80
CA LEU A 63 -6.32 2.73 15.97
C LEU A 63 -7.47 1.96 16.65
N HIS A 64 -7.42 1.74 17.97
CA HIS A 64 -8.52 1.16 18.73
C HIS A 64 -9.75 2.06 18.83
N SER A 65 -9.59 3.39 18.71
CA SER A 65 -10.70 4.35 18.73
C SER A 65 -11.40 4.48 17.38
N LEU A 66 -10.84 3.89 16.32
CA LEU A 66 -11.44 3.89 14.99
C LEU A 66 -12.61 2.93 14.97
N LYS A 67 -13.71 3.34 14.34
CA LYS A 67 -14.83 2.43 14.06
C LYS A 67 -14.47 1.56 12.87
N THR A 68 -15.06 0.37 12.78
CA THR A 68 -14.94 -0.51 11.60
C THR A 68 -15.43 0.12 10.30
N SER A 69 -16.24 1.18 10.38
CA SER A 69 -16.69 2.00 9.25
C SER A 69 -15.69 3.07 8.83
N ASP A 70 -14.71 3.41 9.67
CA ASP A 70 -13.69 4.40 9.34
C ASP A 70 -12.75 3.84 8.26
N ARG A 71 -12.27 4.72 7.38
CA ARG A 71 -11.39 4.34 6.27
C ARG A 71 -10.23 5.32 6.14
N CYS A 72 -9.09 4.80 5.70
CA CYS A 72 -8.01 5.58 5.15
C CYS A 72 -8.45 6.17 3.82
N GLN A 73 -8.53 7.50 3.76
CA GLN A 73 -9.03 8.22 2.57
C GLN A 73 -7.95 8.44 1.53
N LYS A 74 -6.71 8.69 2.00
CA LYS A 74 -5.59 9.04 1.13
C LYS A 74 -4.29 8.63 1.78
N ILE A 75 -3.41 8.02 0.99
CA ILE A 75 -2.01 7.81 1.34
C ILE A 75 -1.16 8.72 0.45
N SER A 76 -0.17 9.37 1.05
CA SER A 76 0.79 10.19 0.31
C SER A 76 1.62 9.32 -0.64
N LYS A 77 2.25 9.97 -1.62
CA LYS A 77 3.37 9.34 -2.33
C LYS A 77 4.52 9.03 -1.35
N PHE A 78 5.47 8.22 -1.79
CA PHE A 78 6.70 7.93 -1.04
C PHE A 78 7.33 9.23 -0.52
N GLN A 79 7.48 9.34 0.81
CA GLN A 79 8.01 10.53 1.47
C GLN A 79 9.46 10.35 1.94
N GLY A 80 10.11 9.26 1.55
CA GLY A 80 11.47 8.93 1.94
C GLY A 80 11.58 7.53 2.52
N GLY A 81 12.81 7.12 2.86
CA GLY A 81 13.12 5.77 3.30
C GLY A 81 14.24 5.15 2.48
N THR A 82 14.43 3.84 2.64
CA THR A 82 15.41 3.05 1.88
C THR A 82 14.70 2.23 0.79
N GLU A 83 15.46 1.62 -0.12
CA GLU A 83 14.89 0.72 -1.15
C GLU A 83 14.04 -0.41 -0.56
N GLU A 84 14.36 -0.82 0.67
CA GLU A 84 13.65 -1.86 1.41
C GLU A 84 12.54 -1.34 2.31
N CYS A 85 12.60 -0.09 2.78
CA CYS A 85 11.64 0.46 3.75
C CYS A 85 11.17 1.84 3.29
N GLY A 86 9.94 1.91 2.78
CA GLY A 86 9.32 3.17 2.39
C GLY A 86 8.46 3.79 3.48
N TYR A 87 8.54 5.11 3.60
CA TYR A 87 7.74 5.92 4.49
C TYR A 87 6.62 6.63 3.70
N TYR A 88 5.41 6.54 4.26
CA TYR A 88 4.18 7.08 3.69
C TYR A 88 3.35 7.74 4.79
N VAL A 89 2.46 8.65 4.43
CA VAL A 89 1.53 9.31 5.37
C VAL A 89 0.11 9.04 4.93
N ALA A 90 -0.67 8.39 5.79
CA ALA A 90 -2.10 8.18 5.60
C ALA A 90 -2.93 9.23 6.35
N SER A 91 -4.02 9.67 5.75
CA SER A 91 -5.05 10.45 6.43
C SER A 91 -6.18 9.52 6.88
N ILE A 92 -6.35 9.38 8.20
CA ILE A 92 -7.41 8.60 8.83
C ILE A 92 -8.18 9.54 9.77
N LYS A 93 -9.48 9.75 9.53
CA LYS A 93 -10.31 10.75 10.26
C LYS A 93 -9.66 12.13 10.37
N ASN A 94 -9.13 12.64 9.26
CA ASN A 94 -8.42 13.92 9.20
C ASN A 94 -7.19 14.02 10.13
N LYS A 95 -6.66 12.88 10.59
CA LYS A 95 -5.40 12.84 11.34
C LYS A 95 -4.32 12.18 10.48
N PRO A 96 -3.12 12.79 10.40
CA PRO A 96 -2.00 12.18 9.70
C PRO A 96 -1.41 11.04 10.53
N VAL A 97 -1.26 9.88 9.91
CA VAL A 97 -0.62 8.70 10.48
C VAL A 97 0.50 8.27 9.55
N GLY A 98 1.73 8.30 10.04
CA GLY A 98 2.89 7.77 9.35
C GLY A 98 2.83 6.24 9.26
N ILE A 99 3.16 5.71 8.10
CA ILE A 99 3.19 4.30 7.78
C ILE A 99 4.58 3.96 7.26
N TYR A 100 5.23 3.02 7.93
CA TYR A 100 6.46 2.40 7.45
C TYR A 100 6.12 1.06 6.82
N MET A 101 6.51 0.91 5.56
CA MET A 101 6.28 -0.31 4.77
C MET A 101 7.60 -0.89 4.28
N GLN A 102 7.85 -2.14 4.63
CA GLN A 102 9.00 -2.88 4.12
C GLN A 102 8.65 -3.60 2.82
N LYS A 103 9.31 -3.25 1.71
CA LYS A 103 9.22 -3.95 0.42
C LYS A 103 10.13 -5.18 0.47
N LYS A 104 9.56 -6.38 0.49
CA LYS A 104 10.32 -7.62 0.27
C LYS A 104 10.21 -8.06 -1.18
N ILE A 105 11.37 -8.32 -1.80
CA ILE A 105 11.51 -8.86 -3.15
C ILE A 105 11.17 -10.35 -3.10
N GLN A 106 9.89 -10.71 -3.11
CA GLN A 106 9.50 -12.08 -3.43
C GLN A 106 8.09 -12.14 -4.03
N PHE A 107 7.89 -11.55 -5.22
CA PHE A 107 6.72 -11.71 -6.12
C PHE A 107 5.30 -11.50 -5.52
N PHE A 108 5.21 -11.18 -4.23
CA PHE A 108 4.03 -10.99 -3.43
C PHE A 108 4.47 -10.01 -2.35
N LEU A 109 3.90 -8.81 -2.30
CA LEU A 109 4.22 -7.85 -1.23
C LEU A 109 3.68 -8.38 0.11
N GLU A 110 4.40 -9.32 0.71
CA GLU A 110 4.22 -9.68 2.11
C GLU A 110 4.91 -8.62 2.97
N LEU A 111 4.13 -7.62 3.38
CA LEU A 111 4.54 -6.58 4.31
C LEU A 111 4.67 -7.17 5.72
N LYS A 112 5.80 -7.84 5.99
CA LYS A 112 6.03 -8.61 7.22
C LYS A 112 6.40 -7.75 8.44
N ASN A 113 6.81 -6.48 8.25
CA ASN A 113 7.12 -5.54 9.33
C ASN A 113 6.45 -4.18 9.05
N LYS A 114 5.19 -4.06 9.43
CA LYS A 114 4.45 -2.79 9.36
C LYS A 114 4.60 -2.05 10.68
N LYS A 115 4.97 -0.77 10.62
CA LYS A 115 4.96 0.09 11.79
C LYS A 115 4.17 1.35 11.47
N TYR A 116 3.19 1.67 12.31
CA TYR A 116 2.38 2.88 12.23
C TYR A 116 2.84 3.85 13.33
N CYS A 117 3.12 5.09 12.97
CA CYS A 117 3.54 6.12 13.91
C CYS A 117 2.69 7.37 13.70
N MET A 118 1.94 7.76 14.72
CA MET A 118 1.22 9.03 14.77
C MET A 118 2.15 10.13 15.26
N PHE A 119 2.22 11.24 14.52
CA PHE A 119 2.87 12.48 14.93
C PHE A 119 1.96 13.23 15.93
#